data_AF-A0A0F2JD85-F1
#
_entry.id   AF-A0A0F2JD85-F1
#
_cell.length_a   1.000
_cell.length_b   1.000
_cell.length_c   1.000
_cell.angle_alpha   90.00
_cell.angle_beta   90.00
_cell.angle_gamma   90.00
#
_symmetry.space_group_name_H-M   'P 1'
#
loop_
_entity.id
_entity.type
_entity.pdbx_description
1 polymer ?
#
loop_
_entity_poly.entity_id
_entity_poly.type
_entity_poly.pdbx_seq_one_letter_code
_entity_poly.pdbx_strand_id
1 'polypeptide(L)'
;MAVRLSKGQKIDLTKSNPNIKEIIVGLGWSSNQASSNYSFDLDASAFLMGSNGKVKDENDLVFYNNPSGGQGSVKHSGDNKKGSGEGDDEQIHINLLAVPSYIERIAFTITINDAQMKRQSFGDIRDAYVRILNASTNELLLKYELGQEFSVETAIVAAEIYRHSGEWKFNAIGSGFQGGLAALCGNFGLEVEEEQSSGANNSSYGNTRNNSFGNSGPSTSTVPYNSQSFGQASSQSFGQANYSSPSSNQGGMACPRCNSTQVTAGKKGFGIGKAAIGGILLGPVGLLAGFIGSKNMEFACLTCKERWNSSSNTNTAEWLQKQTESARNIVNKYMGKDLTEALVAGSALVAIADGVIDQAEREKLIDYFRTSQEMRGININEVDSRFNYFVQRIQSDRILGKAEALRAVGKLASKQDAARLVVRLCCAIGFADGEFAPVEKQVVEEICREVHLDSREFIF
;
A
#
# COMPACT_ATOMS: atom_id res chain seq x y z
N MET A 1 11.73 -26.65 -27.00
CA MET A 1 12.90 -25.87 -26.53
C MET A 1 12.48 -24.41 -26.53
N ALA A 2 12.57 -23.72 -25.39
CA ALA A 2 12.14 -22.33 -25.29
C ALA A 2 13.03 -21.40 -26.13
N VAL A 3 12.43 -20.40 -26.77
CA VAL A 3 13.20 -19.39 -27.51
C VAL A 3 13.75 -18.35 -26.52
N ARG A 4 15.09 -18.24 -26.47
CA ARG A 4 15.77 -17.11 -25.83
C ARG A 4 15.77 -15.91 -26.78
N LEU A 5 15.45 -14.74 -26.27
CA LEU A 5 15.31 -13.51 -27.05
C LEU A 5 16.37 -12.46 -26.67
N SER A 6 16.70 -11.60 -27.63
CA SER A 6 17.50 -10.38 -27.43
C SER A 6 16.61 -9.13 -27.42
N LYS A 7 17.12 -8.02 -26.88
CA LYS A 7 16.44 -6.70 -26.87
C LYS A 7 16.03 -6.28 -28.29
N GLY A 8 14.78 -5.82 -28.44
CA GLY A 8 14.17 -5.43 -29.72
C GLY A 8 13.68 -6.59 -30.60
N GLN A 9 13.89 -7.85 -30.19
CA GLN A 9 13.47 -9.01 -30.98
C GLN A 9 11.95 -9.22 -30.91
N LYS A 10 11.35 -9.47 -32.07
CA LYS A 10 9.92 -9.72 -32.25
C LYS A 10 9.67 -11.14 -32.73
N ILE A 11 8.70 -11.82 -32.14
CA ILE A 11 8.33 -13.20 -32.47
C ILE A 11 6.81 -13.36 -32.53
N ASP A 12 6.32 -14.24 -33.40
CA ASP A 12 4.89 -14.59 -33.45
C ASP A 12 4.55 -15.48 -32.25
N LEU A 13 3.49 -15.14 -31.50
CA LEU A 13 3.07 -15.91 -30.32
C LEU A 13 2.02 -16.95 -30.68
N THR A 14 0.92 -16.54 -31.33
CA THR A 14 -0.20 -17.43 -31.68
C THR A 14 0.01 -18.16 -33.00
N LYS A 15 0.56 -17.52 -34.04
CA LYS A 15 0.83 -18.16 -35.33
C LYS A 15 1.82 -19.34 -35.21
N SER A 16 2.82 -19.22 -34.33
CA SER A 16 3.75 -20.31 -34.02
C SER A 16 3.17 -21.38 -33.11
N ASN A 17 2.05 -21.09 -32.43
CA ASN A 17 1.40 -21.97 -31.45
C ASN A 17 -0.14 -21.92 -31.58
N PRO A 18 -0.73 -22.50 -32.64
CA PRO A 18 -2.12 -22.22 -33.05
C PRO A 18 -3.22 -22.58 -32.03
N ASN A 19 -2.89 -23.40 -31.02
CA ASN A 19 -3.83 -23.85 -29.99
C ASN A 19 -3.81 -22.99 -28.71
N ILE A 20 -2.97 -21.96 -28.63
CA ILE A 20 -2.87 -21.11 -27.44
C ILE A 20 -4.08 -20.17 -27.34
N LYS A 21 -4.84 -20.35 -26.26
CA LYS A 21 -5.96 -19.49 -25.86
C LYS A 21 -5.61 -18.61 -24.67
N GLU A 22 -4.80 -19.16 -23.76
CA GLU A 22 -4.42 -18.54 -22.50
C GLU A 22 -2.92 -18.67 -22.27
N ILE A 23 -2.30 -17.61 -21.77
CA ILE A 23 -0.87 -17.54 -21.43
C ILE A 23 -0.69 -17.09 -20.00
N ILE A 24 0.48 -17.40 -19.44
CA ILE A 24 0.98 -16.82 -18.19
C ILE A 24 2.24 -16.04 -18.53
N VAL A 25 2.26 -14.76 -18.19
CA VAL A 25 3.45 -13.91 -18.26
C VAL A 25 4.11 -13.96 -16.89
N GLY A 26 5.24 -14.66 -16.81
CA GLY A 26 6.04 -14.77 -15.60
C GLY A 26 7.12 -13.71 -15.58
N LEU A 27 7.25 -12.97 -14.48
CA LEU A 27 8.31 -12.03 -14.23
C LEU A 27 9.07 -12.50 -12.97
N GLY A 28 10.39 -12.42 -13.00
CA GLY A 28 11.23 -12.80 -11.87
C GLY A 28 12.53 -12.03 -11.85
N TRP A 29 13.14 -11.93 -10.68
CA TRP A 29 14.35 -11.14 -10.42
C TRP A 29 15.11 -11.70 -9.22
N SER A 30 16.29 -11.14 -8.94
CA SER A 30 17.05 -11.47 -7.73
C SER A 30 17.80 -10.22 -7.25
N SER A 31 17.79 -9.96 -5.95
CA SER A 31 18.54 -8.85 -5.37
C SER A 31 19.96 -9.27 -5.00
N ASN A 32 20.91 -8.34 -5.07
CA ASN A 32 22.27 -8.59 -4.58
C ASN A 32 22.32 -8.60 -3.04
N GLN A 33 21.97 -9.72 -2.41
CA GLN A 33 21.91 -9.88 -0.94
C GLN A 33 23.21 -9.53 -0.18
N ALA A 34 24.34 -9.38 -0.88
CA ALA A 34 25.63 -9.04 -0.29
C ALA A 34 25.85 -7.53 -0.01
N SER A 35 25.03 -6.62 -0.54
CA SER A 35 25.28 -5.17 -0.48
C SER A 35 24.31 -4.33 0.37
N SER A 36 23.16 -4.86 0.80
CA SER A 36 22.19 -4.08 1.57
C SER A 36 21.42 -4.92 2.61
N ASN A 37 21.17 -4.34 3.78
CA ASN A 37 20.24 -4.86 4.80
C ASN A 37 18.76 -4.54 4.47
N TYR A 38 18.46 -4.19 3.22
CA TYR A 38 17.16 -3.70 2.77
C TYR A 38 16.55 -4.68 1.78
N SER A 39 15.30 -5.08 2.01
CA SER A 39 14.52 -5.83 1.03
C SER A 39 14.25 -4.96 -0.20
N PHE A 40 14.38 -5.56 -1.38
CA PHE A 40 13.90 -4.99 -2.63
C PHE A 40 12.46 -5.46 -2.85
N ASP A 41 11.56 -4.49 -2.96
CA ASP A 41 10.14 -4.67 -3.20
C ASP A 41 9.89 -4.26 -4.66
N LEU A 42 9.61 -5.23 -5.52
CA LEU A 42 9.44 -5.02 -6.97
C LEU A 42 8.05 -5.50 -7.38
N ASP A 43 7.32 -4.64 -8.07
CA ASP A 43 5.99 -4.95 -8.59
C ASP A 43 6.04 -5.20 -10.10
N ALA A 44 5.33 -6.21 -10.57
CA ALA A 44 4.94 -6.33 -11.96
C ALA A 44 3.67 -5.51 -12.25
N SER A 45 3.53 -5.05 -13.48
CA SER A 45 2.28 -4.44 -13.97
C SER A 45 2.10 -4.66 -15.46
N ALA A 46 0.86 -4.55 -15.94
CA ALA A 46 0.50 -4.60 -17.35
C ALA A 46 -0.34 -3.38 -17.75
N PHE A 47 0.14 -2.63 -18.75
CA PHE A 47 -0.55 -1.49 -19.36
C PHE A 47 -1.25 -1.97 -20.64
N LEU A 48 -2.58 -1.98 -20.65
CA LEU A 48 -3.41 -2.43 -21.77
C LEU A 48 -3.76 -1.20 -22.63
N MET A 49 -3.26 -1.18 -23.86
CA MET A 49 -3.25 0.01 -24.71
C MET A 49 -4.08 -0.15 -25.98
N GLY A 50 -4.66 0.97 -26.41
CA GLY A 50 -5.27 1.10 -27.73
C GLY A 50 -4.27 1.24 -28.87
N SER A 51 -4.79 1.42 -30.09
CA SER A 51 -4.01 1.62 -31.31
C SER A 51 -3.07 2.83 -31.28
N ASN A 52 -3.41 3.84 -30.47
CA ASN A 52 -2.60 5.03 -30.19
C ASN A 52 -1.39 4.76 -29.27
N GLY A 53 -1.21 3.54 -28.75
CA GLY A 53 -0.15 3.21 -27.80
C GLY A 53 -0.32 3.87 -26.43
N LYS A 54 -1.55 4.22 -26.07
CA LYS A 54 -1.92 4.79 -24.77
C LYS A 54 -2.98 3.93 -24.09
N VAL A 55 -2.97 3.92 -22.76
CA VAL A 55 -4.05 3.35 -21.96
C VAL A 55 -5.27 4.28 -22.08
N LYS A 56 -6.48 3.69 -22.13
CA LYS A 56 -7.73 4.45 -22.30
C LYS A 56 -8.17 5.14 -21.01
N ASP A 57 -8.14 4.39 -19.91
CA ASP A 57 -8.48 4.82 -18.57
C ASP A 57 -7.81 3.88 -17.54
N GLU A 58 -7.75 4.28 -16.28
CA GLU A 58 -7.01 3.58 -15.22
C GLU A 58 -7.37 2.10 -15.00
N ASN A 59 -8.55 1.65 -15.45
CA ASN A 59 -8.96 0.25 -15.32
C ASN A 59 -8.16 -0.70 -16.23
N ASP A 60 -7.52 -0.15 -17.27
CA ASP A 60 -6.66 -0.86 -18.20
C ASP A 60 -5.16 -0.79 -17.78
N LEU A 61 -4.88 -0.38 -16.53
CA LEU A 61 -3.63 -0.68 -15.82
C LEU A 61 -3.87 -1.82 -14.81
N VAL A 62 -3.23 -2.97 -15.03
CA VAL A 62 -3.33 -4.17 -14.17
C VAL A 62 -2.08 -4.33 -13.33
N PHE A 63 -2.24 -4.47 -12.02
CA PHE A 63 -1.17 -4.60 -11.03
C PHE A 63 -1.76 -5.19 -9.74
N TYR A 64 -0.98 -5.34 -8.66
CA TYR A 64 -1.46 -5.98 -7.43
C TYR A 64 -2.77 -5.37 -6.87
N ASN A 65 -2.95 -4.05 -6.92
CA ASN A 65 -4.13 -3.35 -6.37
C ASN A 65 -5.30 -3.25 -7.37
N ASN A 66 -5.04 -3.36 -8.67
CA ASN A 66 -6.08 -3.59 -9.69
C ASN A 66 -5.79 -4.91 -10.43
N PRO A 67 -6.05 -6.08 -9.80
CA PRO A 67 -5.55 -7.36 -10.30
C PRO A 67 -6.33 -7.92 -11.50
N SER A 68 -7.14 -7.11 -12.20
CA SER A 68 -7.97 -7.54 -13.32
C SER A 68 -8.32 -6.40 -14.28
N GLY A 69 -7.92 -6.51 -15.54
CA GLY A 69 -8.18 -5.52 -16.61
C GLY A 69 -8.68 -6.15 -17.91
N GLY A 70 -8.97 -5.34 -18.92
CA GLY A 70 -9.49 -5.81 -20.21
C GLY A 70 -10.75 -6.67 -20.06
N GLN A 71 -11.71 -6.22 -19.26
CA GLN A 71 -12.94 -6.96 -18.89
C GLN A 71 -12.69 -8.33 -18.22
N GLY A 72 -11.54 -8.49 -17.54
CA GLY A 72 -11.15 -9.73 -16.86
C GLY A 72 -10.40 -10.72 -17.75
N SER A 73 -10.00 -10.32 -18.95
CA SER A 73 -9.11 -11.10 -19.83
C SER A 73 -7.65 -11.10 -19.37
N VAL A 74 -7.22 -10.10 -18.59
CA VAL A 74 -5.88 -9.99 -18.00
C VAL A 74 -6.02 -9.97 -16.48
N LYS A 75 -5.25 -10.81 -15.76
CA LYS A 75 -5.32 -10.93 -14.30
C LYS A 75 -3.94 -11.05 -13.66
N HIS A 76 -3.72 -10.32 -12.57
CA HIS A 76 -2.54 -10.43 -11.71
C HIS A 76 -2.70 -11.58 -10.72
N SER A 77 -1.65 -12.38 -10.46
CA SER A 77 -1.70 -13.50 -9.51
C SER A 77 -1.63 -13.09 -8.04
N GLY A 78 -1.09 -11.90 -7.76
CA GLY A 78 -0.74 -11.41 -6.43
C GLY A 78 0.65 -10.76 -6.46
N ASP A 79 1.03 -10.07 -5.38
CA ASP A 79 2.36 -9.44 -5.25
C ASP A 79 3.30 -10.29 -4.38
N ASN A 80 4.60 -10.26 -4.68
CA ASN A 80 5.66 -10.96 -3.97
C ASN A 80 6.77 -10.02 -3.45
N LYS A 81 6.43 -9.24 -2.41
CA LYS A 81 7.29 -8.34 -1.60
C LYS A 81 8.66 -8.83 -1.10
N LYS A 82 9.07 -10.06 -1.41
CA LYS A 82 10.32 -10.66 -0.91
C LYS A 82 11.26 -11.21 -1.98
N GLY A 83 10.81 -11.38 -3.23
CA GLY A 83 11.69 -11.75 -4.35
C GLY A 83 12.57 -12.98 -4.08
N SER A 84 12.03 -13.99 -3.38
CA SER A 84 12.82 -15.06 -2.73
C SER A 84 12.28 -16.47 -2.98
N GLY A 85 11.57 -16.68 -4.10
CA GLY A 85 11.12 -17.99 -4.56
C GLY A 85 11.99 -18.54 -5.70
N GLU A 86 12.07 -19.87 -5.83
CA GLU A 86 12.55 -20.46 -7.09
C GLU A 86 11.44 -20.36 -8.15
N GLY A 87 11.56 -19.42 -9.09
CA GLY A 87 10.63 -19.33 -10.21
C GLY A 87 10.33 -17.91 -10.67
N ASP A 88 9.09 -17.69 -11.10
CA ASP A 88 8.55 -16.33 -11.30
C ASP A 88 8.19 -15.77 -9.94
N ASP A 89 8.62 -14.54 -9.66
CA ASP A 89 8.19 -13.83 -8.47
C ASP A 89 6.73 -13.39 -8.60
N GLU A 90 6.31 -12.95 -9.79
CA GLU A 90 4.94 -12.52 -10.10
C GLU A 90 4.46 -13.01 -11.47
N GLN A 91 3.14 -13.21 -11.60
CA GLN A 91 2.53 -13.76 -12.80
C GLN A 91 1.28 -12.99 -13.24
N ILE A 92 1.17 -12.79 -14.56
CA ILE A 92 0.01 -12.16 -15.20
C ILE A 92 -0.63 -13.17 -16.17
N HIS A 93 -1.83 -13.64 -15.83
CA HIS A 93 -2.60 -14.56 -16.66
C HIS A 93 -3.39 -13.78 -17.71
N ILE A 94 -3.35 -14.22 -18.98
CA ILE A 94 -4.05 -13.56 -20.08
C ILE A 94 -4.82 -14.58 -20.92
N ASN A 95 -6.13 -14.39 -21.04
CA ASN A 95 -6.97 -15.08 -22.02
C ASN A 95 -7.02 -14.25 -23.31
N LEU A 96 -6.20 -14.63 -24.29
CA LEU A 96 -5.97 -13.91 -25.55
C LEU A 96 -7.22 -13.76 -26.41
N LEU A 97 -8.19 -14.67 -26.26
CA LEU A 97 -9.47 -14.66 -26.97
C LEU A 97 -10.49 -13.70 -26.33
N ALA A 98 -10.42 -13.54 -25.00
CA ALA A 98 -11.29 -12.64 -24.25
C ALA A 98 -10.80 -11.18 -24.27
N VAL A 99 -9.56 -10.90 -24.67
CA VAL A 99 -9.03 -9.52 -24.76
C VAL A 99 -9.91 -8.66 -25.69
N PRO A 100 -10.52 -7.57 -25.19
CA PRO A 100 -11.39 -6.69 -25.98
C PRO A 100 -10.73 -6.19 -27.27
N SER A 101 -11.55 -5.95 -28.31
CA SER A 101 -11.06 -5.52 -29.63
C SER A 101 -10.37 -4.16 -29.64
N TYR A 102 -10.67 -3.29 -28.67
CA TYR A 102 -10.03 -1.98 -28.53
C TYR A 102 -8.60 -2.04 -27.95
N ILE A 103 -8.20 -3.17 -27.36
CA ILE A 103 -6.87 -3.39 -26.79
C ILE A 103 -6.01 -4.06 -27.86
N GLU A 104 -5.08 -3.29 -28.41
CA GLU A 104 -4.16 -3.76 -29.46
C GLU A 104 -2.80 -4.16 -28.90
N ARG A 105 -2.42 -3.66 -27.71
CA ARG A 105 -1.12 -3.94 -27.09
C ARG A 105 -1.25 -4.09 -25.58
N ILE A 106 -0.36 -4.87 -24.98
CA ILE A 106 -0.23 -5.05 -23.54
C ILE A 106 1.26 -5.01 -23.21
N ALA A 107 1.72 -3.96 -22.53
CA ALA A 107 3.10 -3.82 -22.10
C ALA A 107 3.28 -4.30 -20.66
N PHE A 108 4.31 -5.10 -20.41
CA PHE A 108 4.66 -5.65 -19.10
C PHE A 108 5.83 -4.86 -18.52
N THR A 109 5.67 -4.40 -17.29
CA THR A 109 6.61 -3.52 -16.62
C THR A 109 7.00 -4.07 -15.26
N ILE A 110 8.18 -3.69 -14.78
CA ILE A 110 8.66 -3.96 -13.42
C ILE A 110 9.04 -2.62 -12.79
N THR A 111 8.58 -2.34 -11.58
CA THR A 111 8.90 -1.12 -10.81
C THR A 111 9.49 -1.47 -9.46
N ILE A 112 10.44 -0.69 -8.96
CA ILE A 112 10.88 -0.80 -7.57
C ILE A 112 10.00 0.11 -6.71
N ASN A 113 9.32 -0.47 -5.72
CA ASN A 113 8.44 0.27 -4.82
C ASN A 113 9.25 1.21 -3.90
N ASP A 114 8.83 2.47 -3.79
CA ASP A 114 9.53 3.57 -3.09
C ASP A 114 11.02 3.78 -3.46
N ALA A 115 11.42 3.43 -4.69
CA ALA A 115 12.81 3.44 -5.12
C ALA A 115 13.58 4.72 -4.76
N GLN A 116 12.95 5.90 -4.87
CA GLN A 116 13.56 7.17 -4.50
C GLN A 116 13.80 7.31 -2.98
N MET A 117 12.81 6.97 -2.15
CA MET A 117 12.92 7.04 -0.68
C MET A 117 13.89 6.00 -0.14
N LYS A 118 13.78 4.75 -0.62
CA LYS A 118 14.68 3.63 -0.27
C LYS A 118 16.08 3.79 -0.89
N ARG A 119 16.28 4.75 -1.81
CA ARG A 119 17.51 4.96 -2.61
C ARG A 119 17.97 3.69 -3.33
N GLN A 120 17.00 2.96 -3.89
CA GLN A 120 17.18 1.73 -4.65
C GLN A 120 17.07 2.00 -6.16
N SER A 121 17.75 1.19 -6.97
CA SER A 121 17.65 1.21 -8.43
C SER A 121 17.80 -0.19 -9.01
N PHE A 122 17.48 -0.36 -10.31
CA PHE A 122 17.71 -1.62 -11.01
C PHE A 122 19.20 -1.97 -11.19
N GLY A 123 20.14 -1.10 -10.82
CA GLY A 123 21.57 -1.43 -10.76
C GLY A 123 21.95 -2.46 -9.69
N ASP A 124 21.13 -2.61 -8.63
CA ASP A 124 21.31 -3.62 -7.58
C ASP A 124 20.52 -4.92 -7.84
N ILE A 125 19.74 -4.95 -8.92
CA ILE A 125 18.91 -6.09 -9.33
C ILE A 125 19.64 -6.93 -10.37
N ARG A 126 19.59 -8.24 -10.21
CA ARG A 126 20.18 -9.24 -11.10
C ARG A 126 19.14 -10.24 -11.57
N ASP A 127 19.52 -10.97 -12.61
CA ASP A 127 18.78 -12.10 -13.17
C ASP A 127 17.31 -11.80 -13.48
N ALA A 128 16.99 -10.53 -13.72
CA ALA A 128 15.66 -10.07 -14.08
C ALA A 128 15.25 -10.67 -15.43
N TYR A 129 14.03 -11.19 -15.53
CA TYR A 129 13.52 -11.76 -16.77
C TYR A 129 12.01 -11.61 -16.91
N VAL A 130 11.54 -11.74 -18.15
CA VAL A 130 10.13 -11.96 -18.49
C VAL A 130 10.00 -13.20 -19.37
N ARG A 131 9.05 -14.07 -19.06
CA ARG A 131 8.79 -15.32 -19.79
C ARG A 131 7.32 -15.48 -20.10
N ILE A 132 7.01 -16.24 -21.16
CA ILE A 132 5.63 -16.61 -21.50
C ILE A 132 5.49 -18.12 -21.45
N LEU A 133 4.55 -18.59 -20.64
CA LEU A 133 4.13 -19.97 -20.51
C LEU A 133 2.76 -20.15 -21.21
N ASN A 134 2.51 -21.34 -21.78
CA ASN A 134 1.16 -21.76 -22.15
C ASN A 134 0.38 -22.13 -20.89
N ALA A 135 -0.72 -21.45 -20.58
CA ALA A 135 -1.44 -21.65 -19.31
C ALA A 135 -2.07 -23.04 -19.18
N SER A 136 -2.36 -23.74 -20.29
CA SER A 136 -2.98 -25.07 -20.26
C SER A 136 -1.99 -26.22 -20.10
N THR A 137 -0.74 -26.05 -20.53
CA THR A 137 0.31 -27.10 -20.49
C THR A 137 1.47 -26.77 -19.55
N ASN A 138 1.54 -25.54 -19.06
CA ASN A 138 2.69 -24.95 -18.36
C ASN A 138 4.00 -25.00 -19.17
N GLU A 139 3.91 -25.09 -20.50
CA GLU A 139 5.07 -25.14 -21.40
C GLU A 139 5.70 -23.75 -21.59
N LEU A 140 7.02 -23.66 -21.44
CA LEU A 140 7.78 -22.43 -21.68
C LEU A 140 7.97 -22.17 -23.17
N LEU A 141 7.30 -21.13 -23.66
CA LEU A 141 7.29 -20.73 -25.07
C LEU A 141 8.51 -19.86 -25.40
N LEU A 142 8.73 -18.82 -24.59
CA LEU A 142 9.84 -17.87 -24.74
C LEU A 142 10.29 -17.31 -23.40
N LYS A 143 11.56 -16.91 -23.32
CA LYS A 143 12.15 -16.17 -22.20
C LYS A 143 13.02 -15.03 -22.74
N TYR A 144 12.83 -13.83 -22.21
CA TYR A 144 13.72 -12.70 -22.40
C TYR A 144 14.39 -12.35 -21.06
N GLU A 145 15.72 -12.36 -21.03
CA GLU A 145 16.52 -12.01 -19.85
C GLU A 145 16.87 -10.52 -19.97
N LEU A 146 16.46 -9.71 -18.99
CA LEU A 146 16.72 -8.28 -18.91
C LEU A 146 18.19 -8.11 -18.48
N GLY A 147 19.03 -7.61 -19.39
CA GLY A 147 20.46 -7.44 -19.14
C GLY A 147 20.77 -6.46 -18.00
N GLN A 148 21.99 -6.52 -17.47
CA GLN A 148 22.48 -5.66 -16.38
C GLN A 148 22.87 -4.25 -16.85
N GLU A 149 22.08 -3.67 -17.76
CA GLU A 149 22.35 -2.37 -18.40
C GLU A 149 21.74 -1.18 -17.62
N PHE A 150 20.91 -1.47 -16.62
CA PHE A 150 20.25 -0.48 -15.76
C PHE A 150 21.18 -0.10 -14.61
N SER A 151 21.21 1.18 -14.24
CA SER A 151 22.12 1.72 -13.20
C SER A 151 21.45 2.73 -12.28
N VAL A 152 20.51 3.52 -12.80
CA VAL A 152 19.83 4.60 -12.06
C VAL A 152 18.30 4.57 -12.25
N GLU A 153 17.84 3.66 -13.10
CA GLU A 153 16.44 3.46 -13.44
C GLU A 153 15.71 2.79 -12.28
N THR A 154 14.46 3.19 -12.08
CA THR A 154 13.57 2.71 -11.00
C THR A 154 12.31 2.02 -11.53
N ALA A 155 12.17 1.98 -12.86
CA ALA A 155 11.11 1.31 -13.59
C ALA A 155 11.66 0.75 -14.91
N ILE A 156 11.13 -0.37 -15.40
CA ILE A 156 11.49 -0.97 -16.69
C ILE A 156 10.23 -1.43 -17.42
N VAL A 157 10.14 -1.13 -18.72
CA VAL A 157 9.26 -1.84 -19.66
C VAL A 157 10.01 -3.07 -20.16
N ALA A 158 9.64 -4.25 -19.64
CA ALA A 158 10.34 -5.49 -19.91
C ALA A 158 10.05 -5.99 -21.33
N ALA A 159 8.77 -6.10 -21.68
CA ALA A 159 8.31 -6.56 -22.98
C ALA A 159 6.89 -6.05 -23.27
N GLU A 160 6.40 -6.26 -24.50
CA GLU A 160 4.99 -6.11 -24.84
C GLU A 160 4.50 -7.30 -25.67
N ILE A 161 3.20 -7.61 -25.60
CA ILE A 161 2.49 -8.33 -26.66
C ILE A 161 1.59 -7.39 -27.43
N TYR A 162 1.44 -7.61 -28.74
CA TYR A 162 0.63 -6.77 -29.61
C TYR A 162 -0.07 -7.57 -30.71
N ARG A 163 -1.22 -7.06 -31.15
CA ARG A 163 -1.97 -7.60 -32.28
C ARG A 163 -1.37 -7.14 -33.60
N HIS A 164 -1.22 -8.07 -34.54
CA HIS A 164 -0.76 -7.78 -35.89
C HIS A 164 -1.36 -8.79 -36.88
N SER A 165 -2.13 -8.31 -37.85
CA SER A 165 -2.81 -9.15 -38.85
C SER A 165 -3.69 -10.27 -38.26
N GLY A 166 -4.34 -10.01 -37.11
CA GLY A 166 -5.20 -10.96 -36.40
C GLY A 166 -4.46 -11.88 -35.41
N GLU A 167 -3.13 -11.90 -35.45
CA GLU A 167 -2.28 -12.72 -34.57
C GLU A 167 -1.71 -11.90 -33.40
N TRP A 168 -1.42 -12.54 -32.28
CA TRP A 168 -0.61 -11.96 -31.21
C TRP A 168 0.88 -12.20 -31.47
N LYS A 169 1.67 -11.14 -31.25
CA LYS A 169 3.14 -11.14 -31.35
C LYS A 169 3.75 -10.66 -30.04
N PHE A 170 4.93 -11.13 -29.70
CA PHE A 170 5.74 -10.67 -28.56
C PHE A 170 6.89 -9.78 -29.06
N ASN A 171 7.26 -8.77 -28.27
CA ASN A 171 8.35 -7.85 -28.52
C ASN A 171 9.17 -7.64 -27.23
N ALA A 172 10.46 -7.98 -27.24
CA ALA A 172 11.36 -7.75 -26.12
C ALA A 172 11.77 -6.26 -26.08
N ILE A 173 11.45 -5.53 -25.01
CA ILE A 173 11.64 -4.06 -24.94
C ILE A 173 12.91 -3.70 -24.16
N GLY A 174 13.00 -4.09 -22.88
CA GLY A 174 14.15 -3.80 -22.02
C GLY A 174 14.48 -2.31 -21.90
N SER A 175 13.48 -1.44 -21.79
CA SER A 175 13.66 0.02 -21.69
C SER A 175 13.45 0.49 -20.26
N GLY A 176 14.47 1.09 -19.66
CA GLY A 176 14.41 1.62 -18.29
C GLY A 176 13.96 3.08 -18.23
N PHE A 177 13.40 3.47 -17.08
CA PHE A 177 12.81 4.77 -16.79
C PHE A 177 13.21 5.21 -15.37
N GLN A 178 13.38 6.51 -15.19
CA GLN A 178 13.51 7.15 -13.87
C GLN A 178 12.15 7.75 -13.48
N GLY A 179 11.80 7.72 -12.19
CA GLY A 179 10.51 8.21 -11.69
C GLY A 179 9.45 7.11 -11.47
N GLY A 180 9.85 5.84 -11.45
CA GLY A 180 9.02 4.73 -10.98
C GLY A 180 7.74 4.52 -11.79
N LEU A 181 6.68 4.06 -11.12
CA LEU A 181 5.38 3.84 -11.74
C LEU A 181 4.76 5.12 -12.30
N ALA A 182 4.97 6.28 -11.68
CA ALA A 182 4.46 7.57 -12.15
C ALA A 182 4.98 7.93 -13.55
N ALA A 183 6.29 7.73 -13.79
CA ALA A 183 6.89 7.94 -15.10
C ALA A 183 6.33 6.99 -16.18
N LEU A 184 6.04 5.73 -15.82
CA LEU A 184 5.39 4.78 -16.72
C LEU A 184 3.94 5.21 -17.02
N CYS A 185 3.17 5.62 -16.02
CA CYS A 185 1.81 6.13 -16.20
C CYS A 185 1.76 7.30 -17.19
N GLY A 186 2.61 8.32 -17.01
CA GLY A 186 2.73 9.43 -17.96
C GLY A 186 3.17 8.98 -19.36
N ASN A 187 4.14 8.08 -19.45
CA ASN A 187 4.57 7.48 -20.73
C ASN A 187 3.42 6.77 -21.45
N PHE A 188 2.53 6.08 -20.71
CA PHE A 188 1.37 5.38 -21.26
C PHE A 188 0.08 6.23 -21.30
N GLY A 189 0.14 7.52 -20.94
CA GLY A 189 -0.95 8.49 -21.11
C GLY A 189 -1.98 8.53 -20.00
N LEU A 190 -1.67 7.98 -18.83
CA LEU A 190 -2.44 8.22 -17.61
C LEU A 190 -1.94 9.52 -16.96
N GLU A 191 -2.88 10.37 -16.54
CA GLU A 191 -2.55 11.53 -15.71
C GLU A 191 -2.24 11.06 -14.28
N VAL A 192 -1.13 11.55 -13.73
CA VAL A 192 -0.75 11.35 -12.34
C VAL A 192 -0.74 12.72 -11.68
N GLU A 193 -1.52 12.89 -10.61
CA GLU A 193 -1.45 14.11 -9.80
C GLU A 193 -0.11 14.10 -9.02
N GLU A 194 0.91 14.77 -9.57
CA GLU A 194 2.18 15.01 -8.87
C GLU A 194 1.96 15.99 -7.72
N GLU A 195 2.15 15.52 -6.48
CA GLU A 195 2.21 16.41 -5.31
C GLU A 195 3.50 17.22 -5.37
N GLN A 196 3.39 18.47 -5.84
CA GLN A 196 4.51 19.38 -6.02
C GLN A 196 5.12 19.78 -4.66
N SER A 197 6.22 19.15 -4.28
CA SER A 197 7.10 19.59 -3.19
C SER A 197 7.79 20.91 -3.56
N SER A 198 7.08 22.01 -3.33
CA SER A 198 7.57 23.36 -3.62
C SER A 198 8.66 23.79 -2.63
N GLY A 199 9.91 23.89 -3.10
CA GLY A 199 11.07 24.21 -2.26
C GLY A 199 12.29 24.70 -3.06
N ALA A 200 12.19 25.88 -3.67
CA ALA A 200 13.26 26.43 -4.49
C ALA A 200 14.33 27.23 -3.71
N ASN A 201 15.59 26.82 -3.92
CA ASN A 201 16.82 27.64 -3.96
C ASN A 201 17.46 28.29 -2.70
N ASN A 202 18.80 28.26 -2.76
CA ASN A 202 19.80 29.10 -2.07
C ASN A 202 19.95 29.04 -0.55
N SER A 203 21.01 28.34 -0.11
CA SER A 203 22.08 28.99 0.67
C SER A 203 23.45 28.37 0.42
N SER A 204 24.35 29.17 -0.14
CA SER A 204 25.76 28.88 -0.36
C SER A 204 26.59 29.18 0.90
N TYR A 205 27.04 28.14 1.60
CA TYR A 205 28.24 28.08 2.47
C TYR A 205 28.54 26.58 2.65
N GLY A 206 29.76 26.07 2.81
CA GLY A 206 31.08 26.65 2.92
C GLY A 206 32.06 25.47 3.07
N ASN A 207 33.05 25.38 2.18
CA ASN A 207 33.94 24.24 2.04
C ASN A 207 34.79 24.01 3.30
N THR A 208 34.71 22.82 3.92
CA THR A 208 35.54 22.46 5.09
C THR A 208 36.52 21.33 4.73
N ARG A 209 37.83 21.62 4.81
CA ARG A 209 38.91 20.63 4.66
C ARG A 209 39.32 20.04 6.01
N ASN A 210 39.78 18.77 5.98
CA ASN A 210 40.76 18.10 6.86
C ASN A 210 41.37 18.95 7.99
N ASN A 211 41.54 18.45 9.23
CA ASN A 211 42.46 17.33 9.49
C ASN A 211 42.32 16.71 10.92
N SER A 212 42.26 15.38 10.98
CA SER A 212 43.15 14.44 11.70
C SER A 212 43.55 14.55 13.20
N PHE A 213 43.64 13.33 13.78
CA PHE A 213 44.43 12.86 14.95
C PHE A 213 44.00 13.17 16.40
N GLY A 214 43.94 12.09 17.20
CA GLY A 214 43.80 12.10 18.67
C GLY A 214 43.61 10.69 19.24
N ASN A 215 44.71 9.95 19.46
CA ASN A 215 44.69 8.55 19.96
C ASN A 215 45.16 8.46 21.42
N SER A 216 44.38 7.83 22.31
CA SER A 216 44.88 7.20 23.54
C SER A 216 43.81 6.31 24.23
N GLY A 217 44.13 5.03 24.46
CA GLY A 217 43.55 4.21 25.55
C GLY A 217 44.52 4.18 26.75
N PRO A 218 44.58 3.11 27.59
CA PRO A 218 43.66 1.97 27.74
C PRO A 218 43.34 1.59 29.22
N SER A 219 42.39 0.67 29.46
CA SER A 219 42.33 -0.29 30.61
C SER A 219 41.01 -1.09 30.57
N THR A 220 40.96 -2.41 30.32
CA THR A 220 41.30 -3.59 31.17
C THR A 220 40.39 -3.86 32.38
N SER A 221 39.37 -4.72 32.21
CA SER A 221 38.99 -5.71 33.24
C SER A 221 38.22 -6.92 32.68
N THR A 222 38.71 -8.12 33.02
CA THR A 222 38.08 -9.45 32.89
C THR A 222 37.85 -10.01 34.30
N VAL A 223 36.98 -10.97 34.65
CA VAL A 223 36.15 -12.02 33.99
C VAL A 223 34.93 -12.27 34.94
N PRO A 224 34.10 -13.37 34.94
CA PRO A 224 33.91 -14.52 34.03
C PRO A 224 32.44 -14.86 33.64
N TYR A 225 32.33 -15.89 32.81
CA TYR A 225 31.18 -16.78 32.54
C TYR A 225 30.28 -17.13 33.75
N ASN A 226 28.98 -17.29 33.51
CA ASN A 226 28.30 -18.55 33.85
C ASN A 226 27.13 -18.84 32.89
N SER A 227 26.93 -20.11 32.56
CA SER A 227 25.97 -20.62 31.58
C SER A 227 25.16 -21.76 32.20
N GLN A 228 23.83 -21.66 32.20
CA GLN A 228 22.97 -22.82 32.47
C GLN A 228 21.74 -22.84 31.56
N SER A 229 21.68 -23.89 30.74
CA SER A 229 20.48 -24.42 30.11
C SER A 229 19.85 -25.50 31.01
N PHE A 230 18.54 -25.72 30.89
CA PHE A 230 17.83 -27.02 30.83
C PHE A 230 16.33 -26.83 31.13
N GLY A 231 15.46 -27.57 30.44
CA GLY A 231 14.01 -27.60 30.76
C GLY A 231 13.08 -27.88 29.58
N GLN A 232 13.07 -29.12 29.06
CA GLN A 232 11.98 -29.61 28.20
C GLN A 232 10.83 -30.18 29.04
N ALA A 233 9.59 -29.85 28.67
CA ALA A 233 8.33 -30.62 28.81
C ALA A 233 7.14 -29.64 28.67
N SER A 234 5.96 -30.00 28.16
CA SER A 234 5.50 -31.18 27.42
C SER A 234 4.16 -30.84 26.77
N SER A 235 3.84 -31.48 25.65
CA SER A 235 2.58 -31.33 24.92
C SER A 235 1.33 -31.64 25.76
N GLN A 236 0.29 -30.80 25.69
CA GLN A 236 -1.10 -31.25 25.88
C GLN A 236 -2.02 -30.63 24.82
N SER A 237 -2.70 -31.50 24.07
CA SER A 237 -3.76 -31.16 23.12
C SER A 237 -5.10 -31.12 23.85
N PHE A 238 -5.90 -30.07 23.65
CA PHE A 238 -7.30 -30.06 24.05
C PHE A 238 -8.19 -29.32 23.03
N GLY A 239 -9.16 -30.08 22.50
CA GLY A 239 -10.51 -29.61 22.20
C GLY A 239 -10.70 -28.49 21.17
N GLN A 240 -11.04 -28.87 19.93
CA GLN A 240 -11.78 -27.98 19.04
C GLN A 240 -13.12 -27.59 19.68
N ALA A 241 -13.33 -26.28 19.91
CA ALA A 241 -14.64 -25.73 20.22
C ALA A 241 -15.19 -25.02 18.97
N ASN A 242 -16.21 -25.60 18.34
CA ASN A 242 -16.96 -24.95 17.26
C ASN A 242 -17.75 -23.77 17.83
N TYR A 243 -17.18 -22.57 17.77
CA TYR A 243 -17.91 -21.33 18.03
C TYR A 243 -18.66 -20.88 16.77
N SER A 244 -19.89 -21.37 16.64
CA SER A 244 -20.90 -20.79 15.75
C SER A 244 -21.33 -19.42 16.30
N SER A 245 -20.55 -18.38 16.05
CA SER A 245 -20.86 -17.02 16.51
C SER A 245 -22.10 -16.45 15.80
N PRO A 246 -23.07 -15.85 16.52
CA PRO A 246 -24.28 -15.28 15.91
C PRO A 246 -23.96 -14.08 15.02
N SER A 247 -24.58 -14.00 13.84
CA SER A 247 -24.44 -12.87 12.93
C SER A 247 -25.21 -11.64 13.43
N SER A 248 -24.53 -10.79 14.22
CA SER A 248 -25.02 -9.44 14.50
C SER A 248 -24.92 -8.60 13.22
N ASN A 249 -26.06 -8.42 12.56
CA ASN A 249 -26.20 -7.72 11.28
C ASN A 249 -25.93 -6.20 11.46
N GLN A 250 -24.65 -5.81 11.50
CA GLN A 250 -24.24 -4.41 11.50
C GLN A 250 -24.50 -3.81 10.11
N GLY A 251 -25.29 -2.73 10.05
CA GLY A 251 -25.75 -2.12 8.79
C GLY A 251 -24.63 -1.48 7.97
N GLY A 252 -23.91 -2.30 7.20
CA GLY A 252 -22.97 -1.86 6.18
C GLY A 252 -23.67 -1.20 4.99
N MET A 253 -22.95 -0.31 4.30
CA MET A 253 -23.44 0.29 3.06
C MET A 253 -23.53 -0.78 1.97
N ALA A 254 -24.64 -0.80 1.23
CA ALA A 254 -24.85 -1.69 0.09
C ALA A 254 -24.86 -0.90 -1.21
N CYS A 255 -24.30 -1.48 -2.27
CA CYS A 255 -24.31 -0.88 -3.60
C CYS A 255 -25.75 -0.74 -4.14
N PRO A 256 -26.16 0.44 -4.65
CA PRO A 256 -27.52 0.66 -5.13
C PRO A 256 -27.89 -0.14 -6.39
N ARG A 257 -26.91 -0.69 -7.12
CA ARG A 257 -27.14 -1.44 -8.36
C ARG A 257 -27.13 -2.96 -8.19
N CYS A 258 -26.30 -3.50 -7.30
CA CYS A 258 -26.15 -4.96 -7.12
C CYS A 258 -26.34 -5.45 -5.67
N ASN A 259 -26.65 -4.55 -4.73
CA ASN A 259 -26.81 -4.82 -3.30
C ASN A 259 -25.60 -5.46 -2.60
N SER A 260 -24.44 -5.54 -3.27
CA SER A 260 -23.18 -5.98 -2.66
C SER A 260 -22.74 -5.01 -1.56
N THR A 261 -22.32 -5.56 -0.42
CA THR A 261 -21.69 -4.81 0.67
C THR A 261 -20.24 -4.44 0.38
N GLN A 262 -19.65 -4.92 -0.73
CA GLN A 262 -18.29 -4.60 -1.15
C GLN A 262 -18.26 -3.21 -1.81
N VAL A 263 -18.12 -2.18 -0.97
CA VAL A 263 -18.16 -0.76 -1.32
C VAL A 263 -16.93 -0.03 -0.76
N THR A 264 -16.32 0.83 -1.57
CA THR A 264 -15.27 1.77 -1.17
C THR A 264 -15.74 3.22 -1.37
N ALA A 265 -15.05 4.19 -0.76
CA ALA A 265 -15.32 5.62 -0.90
C ALA A 265 -14.04 6.45 -0.93
N GLY A 266 -14.04 7.53 -1.72
CA GLY A 266 -12.92 8.47 -1.84
C GLY A 266 -13.39 9.86 -2.27
N LYS A 267 -12.45 10.77 -2.56
CA LYS A 267 -12.77 12.02 -3.26
C LYS A 267 -12.95 11.73 -4.75
N LYS A 268 -13.83 12.46 -5.43
CA LYS A 268 -13.95 12.47 -6.90
C LYS A 268 -12.58 12.76 -7.52
N GLY A 269 -12.11 11.86 -8.38
CA GLY A 269 -10.75 11.89 -8.96
C GLY A 269 -9.76 10.93 -8.31
N PHE A 270 -10.06 10.35 -7.13
CA PHE A 270 -9.23 9.27 -6.58
C PHE A 270 -9.34 8.01 -7.46
N GLY A 271 -8.19 7.57 -7.94
CA GLY A 271 -8.05 6.25 -8.54
C GLY A 271 -8.29 5.15 -7.51
N ILE A 272 -8.83 4.02 -7.97
CA ILE A 272 -9.27 2.92 -7.09
C ILE A 272 -8.10 2.36 -6.25
N GLY A 273 -6.86 2.46 -6.75
CA GLY A 273 -5.64 2.05 -6.05
C GLY A 273 -5.19 2.95 -4.88
N LYS A 274 -5.77 4.14 -4.70
CA LYS A 274 -5.62 4.97 -3.48
C LYS A 274 -6.94 5.17 -2.75
N ALA A 275 -7.99 4.41 -3.10
CA ALA A 275 -9.25 4.44 -2.37
C ALA A 275 -9.06 3.80 -1.01
N ALA A 276 -8.77 4.62 0.01
CA ALA A 276 -8.86 4.25 1.41
C ALA A 276 -10.13 3.40 1.61
N ILE A 277 -10.00 2.22 2.23
CA ILE A 277 -11.09 1.24 2.35
C ILE A 277 -12.17 1.86 3.26
N GLY A 278 -13.06 2.64 2.64
CA GLY A 278 -13.68 3.79 3.26
C GLY A 278 -15.18 3.62 3.37
N GLY A 279 -15.62 2.93 4.43
CA GLY A 279 -17.04 2.81 4.75
C GLY A 279 -17.32 1.69 5.74
N ILE A 280 -16.70 0.53 5.51
CA ILE A 280 -16.83 -0.64 6.40
C ILE A 280 -15.81 -0.56 7.53
N LEU A 281 -14.55 -0.29 7.19
CA LEU A 281 -13.40 -0.32 8.10
C LEU A 281 -13.50 0.73 9.21
N LEU A 282 -13.72 1.99 8.81
CA LEU A 282 -13.57 3.14 9.70
C LEU A 282 -14.86 3.53 10.44
N GLY A 283 -15.99 2.86 10.16
CA GLY A 283 -17.28 3.06 10.84
C GLY A 283 -17.68 4.54 11.02
N PRO A 284 -18.20 4.93 12.20
CA PRO A 284 -18.56 6.32 12.50
C PRO A 284 -17.41 7.34 12.33
N VAL A 285 -16.16 6.88 12.44
CA VAL A 285 -15.01 7.73 12.70
C VAL A 285 -14.18 8.04 11.47
N GLY A 286 -14.17 7.18 10.44
CA GLY A 286 -13.49 7.52 9.19
C GLY A 286 -14.05 8.77 8.55
N LEU A 287 -15.38 8.91 8.59
CA LEU A 287 -16.06 10.13 8.18
C LEU A 287 -15.55 11.35 8.93
N LEU A 288 -15.21 11.21 10.22
CA LEU A 288 -14.65 12.31 11.00
C LEU A 288 -13.16 12.53 10.71
N ALA A 289 -12.33 11.49 10.75
CA ALA A 289 -10.87 11.52 10.74
C ALA A 289 -10.21 11.98 9.42
N GLY A 290 -10.95 12.03 8.31
CA GLY A 290 -10.36 12.46 7.05
C GLY A 290 -11.30 12.87 5.91
N PHE A 291 -12.62 12.89 6.15
CA PHE A 291 -13.62 13.08 5.09
C PHE A 291 -14.68 14.15 5.40
N ILE A 292 -14.63 14.83 6.56
CA ILE A 292 -15.47 16.01 6.83
C ILE A 292 -15.09 17.15 5.88
N GLY A 293 -15.97 17.47 4.93
CA GLY A 293 -15.91 18.70 4.14
C GLY A 293 -15.75 18.52 2.64
N SER A 294 -15.38 17.32 2.17
CA SER A 294 -15.36 17.05 0.72
C SER A 294 -16.78 16.91 0.18
N LYS A 295 -17.31 17.98 -0.44
CA LYS A 295 -18.59 17.99 -1.19
C LYS A 295 -18.61 17.01 -2.39
N ASN A 296 -17.49 16.36 -2.66
CA ASN A 296 -17.20 15.54 -3.82
C ASN A 296 -16.87 14.09 -3.41
N MET A 297 -17.45 13.56 -2.34
CA MET A 297 -17.25 12.15 -1.97
C MET A 297 -17.95 11.22 -2.97
N GLU A 298 -17.20 10.28 -3.51
CA GLU A 298 -17.63 9.31 -4.50
C GLU A 298 -17.42 7.89 -3.95
N PHE A 299 -18.47 7.07 -4.04
CA PHE A 299 -18.52 5.67 -3.65
C PHE A 299 -18.40 4.81 -4.89
N ALA A 300 -17.74 3.66 -4.78
CA ALA A 300 -17.64 2.69 -5.85
C ALA A 300 -17.91 1.27 -5.34
N CYS A 301 -18.69 0.49 -6.09
CA CYS A 301 -18.90 -0.93 -5.78
C CYS A 301 -17.80 -1.78 -6.40
N LEU A 302 -17.07 -2.54 -5.57
CA LEU A 302 -16.00 -3.41 -6.05
C LEU A 302 -16.53 -4.54 -6.95
N THR A 303 -17.77 -5.00 -6.72
CA THR A 303 -18.45 -6.08 -7.46
C THR A 303 -18.97 -5.64 -8.84
N CYS A 304 -19.80 -4.59 -8.91
CA CYS A 304 -20.48 -4.20 -10.16
C CYS A 304 -19.96 -2.91 -10.81
N LYS A 305 -18.94 -2.27 -10.21
CA LYS A 305 -18.28 -1.03 -10.66
C LYS A 305 -19.18 0.20 -10.75
N GLU A 306 -20.41 0.14 -10.23
CA GLU A 306 -21.26 1.32 -10.09
C GLU A 306 -20.57 2.36 -9.21
N ARG A 307 -20.59 3.64 -9.64
CA ARG A 307 -20.12 4.78 -8.86
C ARG A 307 -21.28 5.72 -8.55
N TRP A 308 -21.34 6.23 -7.32
CA TRP A 308 -22.38 7.16 -6.88
C TRP A 308 -21.85 8.14 -5.84
N ASN A 309 -22.60 9.17 -5.50
CA ASN A 309 -22.30 10.07 -4.39
C ASN A 309 -23.48 10.14 -3.42
N SER A 310 -23.31 10.80 -2.28
CA SER A 310 -24.37 10.97 -1.29
C SER A 310 -25.57 11.75 -1.83
N SER A 311 -25.33 12.77 -2.67
CA SER A 311 -26.40 13.55 -3.32
C SER A 311 -27.22 12.74 -4.32
N SER A 312 -26.64 11.68 -4.91
CA SER A 312 -27.31 10.81 -5.88
C SER A 312 -27.90 9.54 -5.25
N ASN A 313 -27.80 9.35 -3.93
CA ASN A 313 -28.33 8.15 -3.27
C ASN A 313 -28.76 8.41 -1.81
N THR A 314 -30.06 8.31 -1.54
CA THR A 314 -30.66 8.55 -0.22
C THR A 314 -30.15 7.60 0.86
N ASN A 315 -30.08 6.30 0.60
CA ASN A 315 -29.58 5.31 1.57
C ASN A 315 -28.14 5.61 1.99
N THR A 316 -27.31 6.11 1.07
CA THR A 316 -25.94 6.53 1.32
C THR A 316 -25.91 7.79 2.20
N ALA A 317 -26.74 8.79 1.90
CA ALA A 317 -26.87 9.99 2.72
C ALA A 317 -27.37 9.70 4.15
N GLU A 318 -28.40 8.87 4.28
CA GLU A 318 -28.96 8.42 5.57
C GLU A 318 -27.94 7.63 6.38
N TRP A 319 -27.19 6.71 5.73
CA TRP A 319 -26.11 5.97 6.37
C TRP A 319 -25.02 6.92 6.88
N LEU A 320 -24.56 7.87 6.05
CA LEU A 320 -23.56 8.88 6.43
C LEU A 320 -24.02 9.71 7.64
N GLN A 321 -25.27 10.16 7.63
CA GLN A 321 -25.85 10.93 8.72
C GLN A 321 -25.89 10.11 10.02
N LYS A 322 -26.36 8.86 9.95
CA LYS A 322 -26.40 7.93 11.09
C LYS A 322 -25.01 7.61 11.65
N GLN A 323 -24.00 7.45 10.78
CA GLN A 323 -22.62 7.28 11.21
C GLN A 323 -22.08 8.55 11.90
N THR A 324 -22.31 9.73 11.33
CA THR A 324 -21.89 11.02 11.92
C THR A 324 -22.53 11.23 13.30
N GLU A 325 -23.82 10.94 13.44
CA GLU A 325 -24.55 11.05 14.71
C GLU A 325 -24.05 10.04 15.74
N SER A 326 -23.78 8.79 15.33
CA SER A 326 -23.16 7.78 16.19
C SER A 326 -21.78 8.23 16.69
N ALA A 327 -20.95 8.78 15.81
CA ALA A 327 -19.62 9.29 16.13
C ALA A 327 -19.69 10.45 17.14
N ARG A 328 -20.59 11.41 16.87
CA ARG A 328 -20.87 12.54 17.75
C ARG A 328 -21.35 12.11 19.13
N ASN A 329 -22.17 11.07 19.22
CA ASN A 329 -22.62 10.51 20.49
C ASN A 329 -21.48 9.85 21.28
N ILE A 330 -20.57 9.12 20.62
CA ILE A 330 -19.37 8.55 21.26
C ILE A 330 -18.46 9.69 21.76
N VAL A 331 -18.16 10.67 20.90
CA VAL A 331 -17.33 11.82 21.26
C VAL A 331 -17.94 12.58 22.43
N ASN A 332 -19.22 12.99 22.38
CA ASN A 332 -19.90 13.68 23.48
C ASN A 332 -19.88 12.88 24.81
N LYS A 333 -20.01 11.54 24.74
CA LYS A 333 -20.04 10.64 25.92
C LYS A 333 -18.67 10.49 26.60
N TYR A 334 -17.57 10.63 25.84
CA TYR A 334 -16.22 10.37 26.33
C TYR A 334 -15.27 11.59 26.21
N MET A 335 -15.77 12.73 25.77
CA MET A 335 -15.02 13.98 25.61
C MET A 335 -14.35 14.39 26.92
N GLY A 336 -13.05 14.66 26.86
CA GLY A 336 -12.27 15.05 28.01
C GLY A 336 -10.81 14.63 27.86
N LYS A 337 -10.02 14.93 28.89
CA LYS A 337 -8.55 14.80 28.87
C LYS A 337 -8.07 13.43 28.38
N ASP A 338 -8.63 12.34 28.88
CA ASP A 338 -8.17 11.00 28.52
C ASP A 338 -8.44 10.62 27.06
N LEU A 339 -9.56 11.06 26.47
CA LEU A 339 -9.85 10.80 25.06
C LEU A 339 -8.94 11.63 24.15
N THR A 340 -8.79 12.92 24.43
CA THR A 340 -7.88 13.80 23.68
C THR A 340 -6.44 13.28 23.76
N GLU A 341 -5.98 12.91 24.96
CA GLU A 341 -4.63 12.40 25.19
C GLU A 341 -4.39 11.06 24.48
N ALA A 342 -5.36 10.14 24.50
CA ALA A 342 -5.28 8.87 23.78
C ALA A 342 -5.29 9.04 22.25
N LEU A 343 -6.14 9.93 21.71
CA LEU A 343 -6.16 10.24 20.28
C LEU A 343 -4.81 10.78 19.83
N VAL A 344 -4.26 11.76 20.56
CA VAL A 344 -2.97 12.37 20.21
C VAL A 344 -1.80 11.41 20.41
N ALA A 345 -1.81 10.59 21.47
CA ALA A 345 -0.77 9.57 21.71
C ALA A 345 -0.77 8.48 20.64
N GLY A 346 -1.93 7.93 20.28
CA GLY A 346 -2.07 6.94 19.22
C GLY A 346 -1.66 7.50 17.85
N SER A 347 -1.99 8.76 17.58
CA SER A 347 -1.58 9.46 16.36
C SER A 347 -0.06 9.63 16.29
N ALA A 348 0.57 10.05 17.39
CA ALA A 348 2.02 10.23 17.48
C ALA A 348 2.81 8.91 17.44
N LEU A 349 2.16 7.78 17.78
CA LEU A 349 2.75 6.45 17.63
C LEU A 349 2.78 6.00 16.17
N VAL A 350 1.71 6.25 15.41
CA VAL A 350 1.64 5.93 13.98
C VAL A 350 2.58 6.83 13.19
N ALA A 351 2.48 8.15 13.37
CA ALA A 351 3.27 9.17 12.68
C ALA A 351 4.75 9.24 13.09
N ILE A 352 5.29 8.15 13.62
CA ILE A 352 6.72 7.95 13.86
C ILE A 352 7.13 6.46 13.72
N ALA A 353 6.26 5.63 13.14
CA ALA A 353 6.45 4.19 13.06
C ALA A 353 7.69 3.81 12.23
N ASP A 354 7.93 4.54 11.14
CA ASP A 354 9.12 4.41 10.28
C ASP A 354 10.36 5.12 10.89
N GLY A 355 10.14 6.16 11.69
CA GLY A 355 11.16 6.99 12.32
C GLY A 355 11.38 8.36 11.68
N VAL A 356 10.66 8.66 10.59
CA VAL A 356 10.43 10.02 10.07
C VAL A 356 9.08 10.50 10.66
N ILE A 357 8.67 11.72 10.34
CA ILE A 357 7.32 12.23 10.64
C ILE A 357 6.93 13.01 9.40
N ASP A 358 5.90 12.57 8.68
CA ASP A 358 5.46 13.32 7.51
C ASP A 358 4.67 14.57 7.94
N GLN A 359 4.81 15.65 7.18
CA GLN A 359 3.98 16.83 7.33
C GLN A 359 2.50 16.48 7.05
N ALA A 360 2.22 15.57 6.12
CA ALA A 360 0.88 15.11 5.76
C ALA A 360 0.16 14.44 6.94
N GLU A 361 0.82 13.56 7.69
CA GLU A 361 0.25 12.88 8.86
C GLU A 361 -0.10 13.87 9.98
N ARG A 362 0.81 14.80 10.26
CA ARG A 362 0.60 15.86 11.26
C ARG A 362 -0.51 16.81 10.83
N GLU A 363 -0.53 17.22 9.57
CA GLU A 363 -1.60 18.06 9.03
C GLU A 363 -2.95 17.34 9.06
N LYS A 364 -2.98 16.04 8.77
CA LYS A 364 -4.19 15.20 8.87
C LYS A 364 -4.77 15.19 10.28
N LEU A 365 -3.91 15.01 11.29
CA LEU A 365 -4.30 15.10 12.69
C LEU A 365 -4.86 16.48 13.05
N ILE A 366 -4.16 17.56 12.68
CA ILE A 366 -4.58 18.92 13.02
C ILE A 366 -5.87 19.33 12.29
N ASP A 367 -6.03 18.93 11.03
CA ASP A 367 -7.25 19.17 10.25
C ASP A 367 -8.45 18.39 10.83
N TYR A 368 -8.24 17.16 11.30
CA TYR A 368 -9.27 16.39 12.00
C TYR A 368 -9.84 17.15 13.21
N PHE A 369 -8.98 17.61 14.13
CA PHE A 369 -9.41 18.36 15.32
C PHE A 369 -9.97 19.75 14.98
N ARG A 370 -9.58 20.35 13.84
CA ARG A 370 -10.07 21.66 13.37
C ARG A 370 -11.44 21.60 12.70
N THR A 371 -11.68 20.59 11.86
CA THR A 371 -12.88 20.50 11.00
C THR A 371 -14.06 19.79 11.66
N SER A 372 -13.79 18.87 12.57
CA SER A 372 -14.84 18.13 13.29
C SER A 372 -15.63 19.04 14.24
N GLN A 373 -16.95 19.11 14.02
CA GLN A 373 -17.85 19.92 14.85
C GLN A 373 -17.99 19.34 16.25
N GLU A 374 -17.68 18.06 16.38
CA GLU A 374 -17.67 17.22 17.56
C GLU A 374 -16.49 17.60 18.49
N MET A 375 -15.35 18.01 17.93
CA MET A 375 -14.11 18.30 18.68
C MET A 375 -13.96 19.78 19.08
N ARG A 376 -14.97 20.62 18.84
CA ARG A 376 -14.97 22.08 19.14
C ARG A 376 -14.65 22.47 20.59
N GLY A 377 -14.74 21.52 21.54
CA GLY A 377 -14.36 21.73 22.94
C GLY A 377 -12.86 21.55 23.23
N ILE A 378 -12.06 21.15 22.23
CA ILE A 378 -10.63 20.84 22.39
C ILE A 378 -9.77 22.01 21.91
N ASN A 379 -8.77 22.38 22.71
CA ASN A 379 -7.82 23.43 22.33
C ASN A 379 -6.80 22.86 21.32
N ILE A 380 -6.83 23.33 20.07
CA ILE A 380 -5.92 22.84 19.01
C ILE A 380 -4.44 23.08 19.33
N ASN A 381 -4.11 24.13 20.09
CA ASN A 381 -2.73 24.39 20.52
C ASN A 381 -2.27 23.37 21.58
N GLU A 382 -3.18 22.85 22.39
CA GLU A 382 -2.91 21.75 23.34
C GLU A 382 -2.71 20.43 22.59
N VAL A 383 -3.50 20.18 21.54
CA VAL A 383 -3.34 19.00 20.65
C VAL A 383 -1.93 19.00 20.02
N ASP A 384 -1.52 20.08 19.37
CA ASP A 384 -0.18 20.17 18.75
C ASP A 384 0.94 20.07 19.80
N SER A 385 0.79 20.72 20.96
CA SER A 385 1.75 20.63 22.06
C SER A 385 1.88 19.20 22.63
N ARG A 386 0.77 18.47 22.78
CA ARG A 386 0.78 17.06 23.23
C ARG A 386 1.31 16.11 22.16
N PHE A 387 1.07 16.39 20.88
CA PHE A 387 1.62 15.60 19.77
C PHE A 387 3.15 15.70 19.75
N ASN A 388 3.67 16.93 19.71
CA ASN A 388 5.11 17.20 19.78
C ASN A 388 5.76 16.60 21.04
N TYR A 389 5.06 16.60 22.17
CA TYR A 389 5.52 15.93 23.40
C TYR A 389 5.70 14.42 23.20
N PHE A 390 4.68 13.70 22.73
CA PHE A 390 4.79 12.25 22.55
C PHE A 390 5.85 11.89 21.51
N VAL A 391 5.88 12.61 20.37
CA VAL A 391 6.94 12.53 19.36
C VAL A 391 8.33 12.65 20.00
N GLN A 392 8.59 13.73 20.75
CA GLN A 392 9.90 13.97 21.35
C GLN A 392 10.27 12.88 22.36
N ARG A 393 9.29 12.38 23.14
CA ARG A 393 9.50 11.29 24.10
C ARG A 393 9.88 9.99 23.38
N ILE A 394 9.20 9.63 22.29
CA ILE A 394 9.49 8.43 21.48
C ILE A 394 10.85 8.54 20.76
N GLN A 395 11.22 9.74 20.28
CA GLN A 395 12.53 9.98 19.68
C GLN A 395 13.67 9.87 20.70
N SER A 396 13.45 10.40 21.91
CA SER A 396 14.48 10.40 22.98
C SER A 396 14.72 9.01 23.55
N ASP A 397 13.65 8.22 23.73
CA ASP A 397 13.71 6.82 24.16
C ASP A 397 12.54 6.06 23.53
N ARG A 398 12.85 5.25 22.50
CA ARG A 398 11.85 4.47 21.75
C ARG A 398 11.09 3.46 22.60
N ILE A 399 11.65 2.98 23.72
CA ILE A 399 10.98 2.01 24.59
C ILE A 399 10.08 2.76 25.58
N LEU A 400 10.65 3.73 26.30
CA LEU A 400 9.93 4.46 27.34
C LEU A 400 8.85 5.39 26.77
N GLY A 401 9.15 6.13 25.71
CA GLY A 401 8.18 7.03 25.07
C GLY A 401 7.01 6.27 24.44
N LYS A 402 7.28 5.12 23.82
CA LYS A 402 6.25 4.22 23.28
C LYS A 402 5.37 3.63 24.37
N ALA A 403 5.96 3.15 25.47
CA ALA A 403 5.21 2.65 26.62
C ALA A 403 4.35 3.76 27.27
N GLU A 404 4.84 5.00 27.31
CA GLU A 404 4.09 6.16 27.80
C GLU A 404 2.89 6.52 26.90
N ALA A 405 3.08 6.52 25.58
CA ALA A 405 2.00 6.77 24.62
C ALA A 405 0.96 5.63 24.62
N LEU A 406 1.38 4.36 24.62
CA LEU A 406 0.47 3.22 24.76
C LEU A 406 -0.32 3.28 26.07
N ARG A 407 0.32 3.61 27.20
CA ARG A 407 -0.37 3.80 28.48
C ARG A 407 -1.44 4.90 28.43
N ALA A 408 -1.25 5.96 27.65
CA ALA A 408 -2.28 6.97 27.45
C ALA A 408 -3.48 6.41 26.68
N VAL A 409 -3.25 5.58 25.65
CA VAL A 409 -4.32 4.90 24.91
C VAL A 409 -5.03 3.83 25.76
N GLY A 410 -4.29 3.05 26.56
CA GLY A 410 -4.80 2.02 27.46
C GLY A 410 -5.80 2.52 28.51
N LYS A 411 -5.81 3.82 28.83
CA LYS A 411 -6.88 4.46 29.64
C LYS A 411 -8.29 4.27 29.07
N LEU A 412 -8.40 3.96 27.77
CA LEU A 412 -9.67 3.71 27.09
C LEU A 412 -10.02 2.22 26.96
N ALA A 413 -9.21 1.27 27.45
CA ALA A 413 -9.46 -0.17 27.30
C ALA A 413 -10.86 -0.61 27.82
N SER A 414 -11.34 -0.01 28.92
CA SER A 414 -12.68 -0.24 29.47
C SER A 414 -13.81 0.53 28.74
N LYS A 415 -13.46 1.46 27.84
CA LYS A 415 -14.36 2.34 27.08
C LYS A 415 -14.32 1.94 25.60
N GLN A 416 -14.78 0.72 25.31
CA GLN A 416 -14.67 0.06 24.00
C GLN A 416 -15.08 0.93 22.79
N ASP A 417 -16.13 1.76 22.89
CA ASP A 417 -16.52 2.69 21.81
C ASP A 417 -15.45 3.76 21.53
N ALA A 418 -14.83 4.29 22.60
CA ALA A 418 -13.79 5.31 22.55
C ALA A 418 -12.43 4.72 22.11
N ALA A 419 -12.11 3.50 22.54
CA ALA A 419 -10.96 2.74 22.06
C ALA A 419 -11.03 2.51 20.55
N ARG A 420 -12.18 2.06 20.02
CA ARG A 420 -12.40 1.92 18.57
C ARG A 420 -12.26 3.25 17.82
N LEU A 421 -12.67 4.36 18.44
CA LEU A 421 -12.50 5.71 17.90
C LEU A 421 -11.02 6.10 17.77
N VAL A 422 -10.19 5.81 18.79
CA VAL A 422 -8.72 6.03 18.68
C VAL A 422 -8.10 5.18 17.58
N VAL A 423 -8.36 3.87 17.56
CA VAL A 423 -7.80 2.97 16.54
C VAL A 423 -8.16 3.42 15.12
N ARG A 424 -9.40 3.85 14.89
CA ARG A 424 -9.85 4.33 13.57
C ARG A 424 -9.22 5.66 13.16
N LEU A 425 -8.90 6.55 14.10
CA LEU A 425 -8.08 7.73 13.80
C LEU A 425 -6.65 7.33 13.44
N CYS A 426 -6.05 6.40 14.20
CA CYS A 426 -4.70 5.88 13.92
C CYS A 426 -4.60 5.29 12.50
N CYS A 427 -5.56 4.47 12.08
CA CYS A 427 -5.64 3.98 10.69
C CYS A 427 -5.77 5.12 9.68
N ALA A 428 -6.59 6.15 9.96
CA ALA A 428 -6.80 7.27 9.02
C ALA A 428 -5.59 8.21 8.88
N ILE A 429 -4.67 8.19 9.86
CA ILE A 429 -3.41 8.93 9.83
C ILE A 429 -2.36 8.13 9.05
N GLY A 430 -2.20 6.84 9.35
CA GLY A 430 -1.41 5.92 8.52
C GLY A 430 -2.10 5.51 7.21
N PHE A 431 -2.88 6.43 6.63
CA PHE A 431 -3.41 6.38 5.27
C PHE A 431 -3.35 7.81 4.66
N ALA A 432 -2.60 8.74 5.25
CA ALA A 432 -2.63 10.16 4.90
C ALA A 432 -2.04 10.45 3.51
N ASP A 433 -0.98 9.74 3.13
CA ASP A 433 -0.29 9.76 1.83
C ASP A 433 -0.92 8.81 0.78
N GLY A 434 -1.78 7.89 1.24
CA GLY A 434 -2.49 6.91 0.44
C GLY A 434 -1.93 5.48 0.51
N GLU A 435 -0.87 5.22 1.27
CA GLU A 435 -0.44 3.87 1.67
C GLU A 435 -0.70 3.65 3.18
N PHE A 436 -0.70 2.40 3.64
CA PHE A 436 -0.68 2.07 5.07
C PHE A 436 0.45 1.06 5.29
N ALA A 437 1.62 1.58 5.62
CA ALA A 437 2.87 0.85 5.62
C ALA A 437 2.85 -0.29 6.66
N PRO A 438 3.58 -1.40 6.43
CA PRO A 438 3.62 -2.51 7.37
C PRO A 438 4.04 -2.13 8.80
N VAL A 439 4.89 -1.11 8.95
CA VAL A 439 5.34 -0.59 10.26
C VAL A 439 4.23 0.14 11.02
N GLU A 440 3.40 0.90 10.32
CA GLU A 440 2.24 1.60 10.88
C GLU A 440 1.13 0.61 11.23
N LYS A 441 0.87 -0.37 10.35
CA LYS A 441 -0.03 -1.50 10.63
C LYS A 441 0.41 -2.22 11.91
N GLN A 442 1.70 -2.51 12.07
CA GLN A 442 2.25 -3.13 13.29
C GLN A 442 1.99 -2.25 14.54
N VAL A 443 2.16 -0.94 14.46
CA VAL A 443 1.83 -0.02 15.56
C VAL A 443 0.33 -0.04 15.88
N VAL A 444 -0.53 -0.05 14.87
CA VAL A 444 -1.99 -0.13 15.09
C VAL A 444 -2.40 -1.47 15.72
N GLU A 445 -1.72 -2.58 15.39
CA GLU A 445 -1.93 -3.85 16.12
C GLU A 445 -1.54 -3.76 17.59
N GLU A 446 -0.44 -3.07 17.93
CA GLU A 446 -0.01 -2.87 19.32
C GLU A 446 -1.02 -2.02 20.09
N ILE A 447 -1.52 -0.95 19.45
CA ILE A 447 -2.61 -0.12 20.00
C ILE A 447 -3.84 -1.00 20.23
N CYS A 448 -4.25 -1.84 19.27
CA CYS A 448 -5.37 -2.77 19.44
C CYS A 448 -5.18 -3.73 20.62
N ARG A 449 -3.97 -4.30 20.79
CA ARG A 449 -3.65 -5.18 21.93
C ARG A 449 -3.80 -4.46 23.27
N GLU A 450 -3.30 -3.23 23.38
CA GLU A 450 -3.37 -2.39 24.59
C GLU A 450 -4.82 -2.07 25.00
N VAL A 451 -5.74 -1.86 24.04
CA VAL A 451 -7.17 -1.57 24.33
C VAL A 451 -8.11 -2.78 24.19
N HIS A 452 -7.54 -3.98 24.03
CA HIS A 452 -8.26 -5.26 23.94
C HIS A 452 -9.26 -5.33 22.77
N LEU A 453 -8.83 -4.87 21.59
CA LEU A 453 -9.55 -4.96 20.32
C LEU A 453 -8.89 -5.97 19.39
N ASP A 454 -9.68 -6.59 18.51
CA ASP A 454 -9.17 -7.43 17.42
C ASP A 454 -8.67 -6.52 16.29
N SER A 455 -7.37 -6.60 15.94
CA SER A 455 -6.78 -5.77 14.90
C SER A 455 -7.38 -6.04 13.51
N ARG A 456 -7.99 -7.22 13.30
CA ARG A 456 -8.68 -7.60 12.05
C ARG A 456 -10.01 -6.87 11.84
N GLU A 457 -10.50 -6.14 12.84
CA GLU A 457 -11.57 -5.15 12.65
C GLU A 457 -11.06 -3.89 11.90
N PHE A 458 -9.74 -3.64 11.87
CA PHE A 458 -9.13 -2.35 11.48
C PHE A 458 -8.01 -2.44 10.44
N ILE A 459 -7.41 -3.62 10.26
CA ILE A 459 -6.30 -3.86 9.34
C ILE A 459 -6.69 -5.05 8.44
N PHE A 460 -6.61 -4.81 7.13
CA PHE A 460 -6.79 -5.80 6.07
C PHE A 460 -5.51 -5.84 5.20
#